data_AF-A0A955D6V5-F1
#
_entry.id   AF-A0A955D6V5-F1
#
_cell.length_a   1.000
_cell.length_b   1.000
_cell.length_c   1.000
_cell.angle_alpha   90.00
_cell.angle_beta   90.00
_cell.angle_gamma   90.00
#
_symmetry.space_group_name_H-M   'P 1'
#
loop_
_entity.id
_entity.type
_entity.pdbx_description
1 polymer ?
#
loop_
_entity_poly.entity_id
_entity_poly.type
_entity_poly.pdbx_seq_one_letter_code
_entity_poly.pdbx_strand_id
1 'polypeptide(L)'
;MTRPADQPESTTPPSPAALSEGTVVRGRATSRAARGDPAVWLMSLSLIVCVAMIVVLVGVIAVQGFRTFWPAPIDLVTTASGESFLGVPIEQESYTPLGTERRQIEAAREAGTLPPGSLDAEGNPIRRHYRVGNRDIGQDPFRWVPVHTIASVERPEGALFVEREEWGPWLGTLEVVVMVDDLGPDAELLGERAVQTPIGPGVATRDRARDAAGRPTVLERSRVPIQSLTTPFAELQRQAHERHRAIDAIVKGRLGSINAQLDRLRLDLRSLELEAARRAGAPASTPLLAWLLAILLLGGLVGAGVVIRRRAAPEALGRKRLALCCWVGAAPVLLFVLLEHPWARAPITPERLTEARAAAEQRRAELTRQYEQADAERLELQNEDARWRAVITEPRTGRFAPRSLTEPGEPLPISSIVRIVAPNDLSAGGKAGVYLDRWIEYVTAEPRAENTEGGVYPVIFGTVFLTLLLTAIVVPLGVIAAIYIREYARQGIVISIIRIAINNLAGVPSIVYGVFGLGF
;
A
#
# COMPACT_ATOMS: atom_id res chain seq x y z
N MET A 1 20.46 110.51 9.46
CA MET A 1 19.15 111.10 9.79
C MET A 1 18.55 110.30 10.94
N THR A 2 18.06 110.95 12.01
CA THR A 2 17.12 110.39 13.03
C THR A 2 17.50 109.04 13.67
N ARG A 3 18.23 108.99 14.81
CA ARG A 3 17.80 109.19 16.23
C ARG A 3 16.89 108.05 16.76
N PRO A 4 17.07 107.50 17.98
CA PRO A 4 18.14 107.65 19.00
C PRO A 4 18.97 106.36 19.22
N ALA A 5 20.30 106.41 19.33
CA ALA A 5 21.17 106.83 20.46
C ALA A 5 21.48 105.68 21.44
N ASP A 6 22.71 105.20 21.28
CA ASP A 6 23.42 104.05 21.84
C ASP A 6 23.75 104.11 23.34
N GLN A 7 23.64 102.92 23.95
CA GLN A 7 24.53 102.26 24.95
C GLN A 7 24.98 103.03 26.21
N PRO A 8 25.57 102.38 27.22
CA PRO A 8 25.48 100.99 27.68
C PRO A 8 25.21 100.93 29.21
N GLU A 9 24.66 99.84 29.75
CA GLU A 9 24.82 99.58 31.19
C GLU A 9 24.87 98.10 31.52
N SER A 10 25.90 97.76 32.28
CA SER A 10 26.21 96.47 32.89
C SER A 10 25.10 96.02 33.81
N THR A 11 24.60 94.79 33.65
CA THR A 11 24.03 94.05 34.79
C THR A 11 24.31 92.56 34.66
N THR A 12 24.89 92.04 35.73
CA THR A 12 25.14 90.65 36.09
C THR A 12 23.92 89.77 35.82
N PRO A 13 24.04 88.60 35.14
CA PRO A 13 22.90 87.71 35.00
C PRO A 13 22.56 87.02 36.33
N PRO A 14 21.28 87.00 36.75
CA PRO A 14 20.82 86.36 37.98
C PRO A 14 20.79 84.82 37.90
N SER A 15 20.88 84.23 39.10
CA SER A 15 20.89 82.82 39.50
C SER A 15 19.87 81.89 38.80
N PRO A 16 20.19 80.59 38.59
CA PRO A 16 19.42 79.66 37.76
C PRO A 16 18.21 79.10 38.51
N ALA A 17 17.08 79.81 38.47
CA ALA A 17 15.84 79.36 39.11
C ALA A 17 14.59 79.44 38.22
N ALA A 18 14.72 79.50 36.88
CA ALA A 18 13.55 79.68 36.01
C ALA A 18 13.63 79.04 34.61
N LEU A 19 14.17 77.82 34.47
CA LEU A 19 14.02 77.03 33.23
C LEU A 19 13.89 75.52 33.51
N SER A 20 12.73 75.09 34.00
CA SER A 20 12.29 73.70 33.83
C SER A 20 10.77 73.57 33.83
N GLU A 21 10.09 74.24 32.91
CA GLU A 21 8.77 73.78 32.48
C GLU A 21 8.96 72.68 31.42
N GLY A 22 9.23 71.47 31.90
CA GLY A 22 9.10 70.28 31.07
C GLY A 22 7.61 70.03 30.82
N THR A 23 7.13 70.37 29.62
CA THR A 23 5.82 69.95 29.15
C THR A 23 5.76 68.42 29.20
N VAL A 24 5.05 67.86 30.18
CA VAL A 24 4.76 66.42 30.22
C VAL A 24 3.88 66.12 29.01
N VAL A 25 4.49 65.68 27.92
CA VAL A 25 3.78 65.10 26.78
C VAL A 25 3.10 63.84 27.31
N ARG A 26 1.82 63.95 27.69
CA ARG A 26 0.97 62.79 27.94
C ARG A 26 0.92 62.00 26.63
N GLY A 27 1.78 60.99 26.50
CA GLY A 27 1.68 60.02 25.41
C GLY A 27 0.26 59.45 25.44
N ARG A 28 -0.54 59.75 24.40
CA ARG A 28 -1.84 59.11 24.22
C ARG A 28 -1.59 57.60 24.21
N ALA A 29 -2.07 56.91 25.24
CA ALA A 29 -2.01 55.45 25.27
C ALA A 29 -2.75 54.93 24.03
N THR A 30 -2.01 54.40 23.06
CA THR A 30 -2.61 53.76 21.88
C THR A 30 -3.48 52.61 22.38
N SER A 31 -4.74 52.60 21.95
CA SER A 31 -5.72 51.60 22.39
C SER A 31 -5.21 50.20 22.02
N ARG A 32 -5.49 49.19 22.86
CA ARG A 32 -5.08 47.79 22.60
C ARG A 32 -5.61 47.26 21.25
N ALA A 33 -6.76 47.76 20.80
CA ALA A 33 -7.30 47.48 19.47
C ALA A 33 -6.41 47.99 18.33
N ALA A 34 -5.76 49.16 18.49
CA ALA A 34 -4.85 49.72 17.49
C ALA A 34 -3.49 48.98 17.41
N ARG A 35 -3.15 48.15 18.41
CA ARG A 35 -1.93 47.32 18.43
C ARG A 35 -2.13 45.93 17.83
N GLY A 36 -3.37 45.54 17.52
CA GLY A 36 -3.68 44.20 17.01
C GLY A 36 -3.71 43.10 18.07
N ASP A 37 -3.53 43.42 19.36
CA ASP A 37 -3.56 42.42 20.46
C ASP A 37 -4.80 41.52 20.43
N PRO A 38 -6.04 42.02 20.19
CA PRO A 38 -7.23 41.16 20.11
C PRO A 38 -7.17 40.15 18.96
N ALA A 39 -6.57 40.52 17.83
CA ALA A 39 -6.43 39.62 16.68
C ALA A 39 -5.44 38.49 16.97
N VAL A 40 -4.35 38.77 17.71
CA VAL A 40 -3.39 37.74 18.14
C VAL A 40 -4.05 36.73 19.08
N TRP A 41 -4.85 37.19 20.05
CA TRP A 41 -5.62 36.31 20.94
C TRP A 41 -6.64 35.48 20.17
N LEU A 42 -7.33 36.08 19.20
CA LEU A 42 -8.31 35.37 18.38
C LEU A 42 -7.64 34.31 17.46
N MET A 43 -6.48 34.61 16.89
CA MET A 43 -5.68 33.66 16.10
C MET A 43 -5.13 32.53 16.97
N SER A 44 -4.66 32.85 18.18
CA SER A 44 -4.18 31.85 19.14
C SER A 44 -5.32 30.94 19.60
N LEU A 45 -6.49 31.51 19.92
CA LEU A 45 -7.68 30.74 20.26
C LEU A 45 -8.13 29.85 19.10
N SER A 46 -8.14 30.38 17.88
CA SER A 46 -8.46 29.63 16.66
C SER A 46 -7.51 28.45 16.47
N LEU A 47 -6.19 28.66 16.63
CA LEU A 47 -5.20 27.60 16.53
C LEU A 47 -5.40 26.52 17.60
N ILE A 48 -5.70 26.91 18.84
CA ILE A 48 -5.99 25.97 19.93
C ILE A 48 -7.23 25.13 19.60
N VAL A 49 -8.30 25.75 19.10
CA VAL A 49 -9.53 25.03 18.69
C VAL A 49 -9.23 24.08 17.54
N CYS A 50 -8.46 24.50 16.53
CA CYS A 50 -8.07 23.65 15.41
C CYS A 50 -7.25 22.43 15.88
N VAL A 51 -6.25 22.63 16.74
CA VAL A 51 -5.43 21.54 17.28
C VAL A 51 -6.27 20.61 18.15
N ALA A 52 -7.14 21.16 19.01
CA ALA A 52 -8.04 20.38 19.84
C ALA A 52 -8.99 19.54 18.97
N MET A 53 -9.56 20.11 17.92
CA MET A 53 -10.41 19.40 16.97
C MET A 53 -9.67 18.27 16.27
N ILE A 54 -8.43 18.48 15.84
CA ILE A 54 -7.59 17.43 15.23
C ILE A 54 -7.33 16.32 16.24
N VAL A 55 -6.95 16.64 17.47
CA VAL A 55 -6.69 15.64 18.52
C VAL A 55 -7.94 14.85 18.84
N VAL A 56 -9.10 15.51 18.96
CA VAL A 56 -10.39 14.83 19.18
C VAL A 56 -10.73 13.93 18.01
N LEU A 57 -10.60 14.41 16.77
CA LEU A 57 -10.88 13.62 15.58
C LEU A 57 -9.97 12.39 15.49
N VAL A 58 -8.66 12.57 15.66
CA VAL A 58 -7.69 11.47 15.67
C VAL A 58 -7.99 10.50 16.82
N GLY A 59 -8.37 11.00 17.99
CA GLY A 59 -8.79 10.18 19.13
C GLY A 59 -10.03 9.34 18.82
N VAL A 60 -11.05 9.92 18.19
CA VAL A 60 -12.26 9.20 17.76
C VAL A 60 -11.94 8.12 16.74
N ILE A 61 -11.15 8.47 15.70
CA ILE A 61 -10.71 7.51 14.67
C ILE A 61 -9.90 6.37 15.31
N ALA A 62 -8.98 6.69 16.22
CA ALA A 62 -8.19 5.70 16.92
C ALA A 62 -9.09 4.75 17.74
N VAL A 63 -10.00 5.28 18.56
CA VAL A 63 -10.90 4.45 19.37
C VAL A 63 -11.79 3.55 18.49
N GLN A 64 -12.31 4.08 17.37
CA GLN A 64 -13.10 3.30 16.43
C GLN A 64 -12.28 2.21 15.75
N GLY A 65 -11.07 2.55 15.25
CA GLY A 65 -10.19 1.61 14.57
C GLY A 65 -9.66 0.51 15.50
N PHE A 66 -9.25 0.86 16.72
CA PHE A 66 -8.72 -0.11 17.67
C PHE A 66 -9.77 -1.13 18.12
N ARG A 67 -11.06 -0.75 18.20
CA ARG A 67 -12.14 -1.69 18.57
C ARG A 67 -12.29 -2.85 17.58
N THR A 68 -11.96 -2.63 16.30
CA THR A 68 -12.07 -3.64 15.23
C THR A 68 -11.19 -4.87 15.45
N PHE A 69 -10.05 -4.72 16.14
CA PHE A 69 -9.13 -5.84 16.41
C PHE A 69 -9.58 -6.73 17.57
N TRP A 70 -10.56 -6.31 18.36
CA TRP A 70 -11.04 -7.09 19.50
C TRP A 70 -11.82 -8.33 19.02
N PRO A 71 -11.46 -9.55 19.48
CA PRO A 71 -12.19 -10.75 19.11
C PRO A 71 -13.55 -10.79 19.81
N ALA A 72 -14.57 -10.28 19.11
CA ALA A 72 -15.96 -10.34 19.56
C ALA A 72 -16.45 -11.81 19.66
N PRO A 73 -17.33 -12.12 20.63
CA PRO A 73 -17.89 -13.45 20.78
C PRO A 73 -18.72 -13.85 19.55
N ILE A 74 -18.84 -15.16 19.33
CA ILE A 74 -19.70 -15.72 18.29
C ILE A 74 -21.01 -16.12 18.94
N ASP A 75 -22.10 -15.50 18.47
CA ASP A 75 -23.44 -15.76 18.93
C ASP A 75 -24.12 -16.78 17.99
N LEU A 76 -24.67 -17.86 18.54
CA LEU A 76 -25.67 -18.71 17.88
C LEU A 76 -27.03 -18.07 18.11
N VAL A 77 -27.56 -17.43 17.06
CA VAL A 77 -28.81 -16.69 17.12
C VAL A 77 -29.92 -17.56 16.59
N THR A 78 -30.94 -17.83 17.40
CA THR A 78 -32.17 -18.51 16.97
C THR A 78 -33.30 -17.50 16.93
N THR A 79 -33.93 -17.33 15.76
CA THR A 79 -35.08 -16.44 15.57
C THR A 79 -36.39 -17.10 16.00
N ALA A 80 -37.42 -16.29 16.25
CA ALA A 80 -38.77 -16.76 16.54
C ALA A 80 -39.40 -17.58 15.39
N SER A 81 -38.88 -17.46 14.17
CA SER A 81 -39.28 -18.31 13.04
C SER A 81 -38.62 -19.69 13.04
N GLY A 82 -37.72 -19.97 14.00
CA GLY A 82 -36.95 -21.21 14.10
C GLY A 82 -35.67 -21.23 13.26
N GLU A 83 -35.25 -20.09 12.71
CA GLU A 83 -34.01 -20.00 11.95
C GLU A 83 -32.82 -19.76 12.89
N SER A 84 -31.80 -20.60 12.82
CA SER A 84 -30.58 -20.47 13.61
C SER A 84 -29.35 -20.20 12.74
N PHE A 85 -28.45 -19.31 13.16
CA PHE A 85 -27.17 -19.07 12.48
C PHE A 85 -26.07 -18.64 13.47
N LEU A 86 -24.81 -18.90 13.12
CA LEU A 86 -23.66 -18.33 13.84
C LEU A 86 -23.35 -16.94 13.30
N GLY A 87 -23.15 -15.97 14.19
CA GLY A 87 -22.80 -14.61 13.78
C GLY A 87 -21.97 -13.88 14.83
N VAL A 88 -21.06 -13.02 14.37
CA VAL A 88 -20.36 -12.07 15.23
C VAL A 88 -21.16 -10.77 15.27
N PRO A 89 -21.61 -10.29 16.44
CA PRO A 89 -22.33 -9.03 16.54
C PRO A 89 -21.38 -7.86 16.28
N ILE A 90 -21.80 -6.94 15.40
CA ILE A 90 -21.02 -5.74 15.03
C ILE A 90 -21.56 -4.53 15.79
N GLU A 91 -22.82 -4.20 15.54
CA GLU A 91 -23.46 -2.98 16.05
C GLU A 91 -24.97 -3.18 16.25
N GLN A 92 -25.57 -2.24 16.96
CA GLN A 92 -27.01 -2.14 17.14
C GLN A 92 -27.45 -0.73 16.80
N GLU A 93 -28.54 -0.60 16.07
CA GLU A 93 -29.13 0.68 15.75
C GLU A 93 -30.65 0.62 15.83
N SER A 94 -31.24 1.77 16.16
CA SER A 94 -32.68 1.97 16.06
C SER A 94 -33.07 2.12 14.59
N TYR A 95 -34.21 1.56 14.22
CA TYR A 95 -34.74 1.69 12.86
C TYR A 95 -36.24 2.00 12.88
N THR A 96 -36.72 2.55 11.78
CA THR A 96 -38.15 2.82 11.60
C THR A 96 -38.82 1.61 10.93
N PRO A 97 -39.67 0.85 11.63
CA PRO A 97 -40.33 -0.32 11.06
C PRO A 97 -41.39 0.10 10.04
N LEU A 98 -41.56 -0.67 8.97
CA LEU A 98 -42.47 -0.33 7.87
C LEU A 98 -43.67 -1.28 7.81
N GLY A 99 -44.83 -0.74 7.42
CA GLY A 99 -46.00 -1.51 7.01
C GLY A 99 -46.58 -2.45 8.08
N THR A 100 -46.40 -3.76 7.87
CA THR A 100 -46.93 -4.84 8.72
C THR A 100 -46.08 -5.06 9.96
N GLU A 101 -44.77 -4.89 9.87
CA GLU A 101 -43.82 -5.06 10.99
C GLU A 101 -44.12 -4.06 12.11
N ARG A 102 -44.38 -2.80 11.75
CA ARG A 102 -44.77 -1.77 12.73
C ARG A 102 -45.98 -2.19 13.56
N ARG A 103 -47.03 -2.71 12.89
CA ARG A 103 -48.26 -3.20 13.55
C ARG A 103 -47.99 -4.40 14.45
N GLN A 104 -47.09 -5.30 14.04
CA GLN A 104 -46.70 -6.46 14.86
C GLN A 104 -45.94 -6.01 16.12
N ILE A 105 -45.02 -5.05 16.01
CA ILE A 105 -44.28 -4.51 17.15
C ILE A 105 -45.21 -3.76 18.09
N GLU A 106 -46.12 -2.93 17.57
CA GLU A 106 -47.12 -2.21 18.38
C GLU A 106 -48.04 -3.19 19.12
N ALA A 107 -48.55 -4.23 18.45
CA ALA A 107 -49.37 -5.27 19.09
C ALA A 107 -48.58 -6.07 20.14
N ALA A 108 -47.32 -6.44 19.87
CA ALA A 108 -46.46 -7.13 20.82
C ALA A 108 -46.14 -6.26 22.04
N ARG A 109 -46.02 -4.94 21.84
CA ARG A 109 -45.84 -3.94 22.90
C ARG A 109 -47.08 -3.87 23.80
N GLU A 110 -48.27 -3.78 23.21
CA GLU A 110 -49.54 -3.77 23.97
C GLU A 110 -49.75 -5.07 24.75
N ALA A 111 -49.37 -6.21 24.16
CA ALA A 111 -49.45 -7.52 24.80
C ALA A 111 -48.36 -7.76 25.86
N GLY A 112 -47.36 -6.87 25.99
CA GLY A 112 -46.23 -7.04 26.91
C GLY A 112 -45.32 -8.23 26.58
N THR A 113 -45.30 -8.67 25.32
CA THR A 113 -44.56 -9.85 24.85
C THR A 113 -43.22 -9.53 24.20
N LEU A 114 -42.88 -8.24 24.06
CA LEU A 114 -41.59 -7.81 23.50
C LEU A 114 -40.44 -8.21 24.44
N PRO A 115 -39.38 -8.86 23.90
CA PRO A 115 -38.19 -9.15 24.67
C PRO A 115 -37.56 -7.87 25.25
N PRO A 116 -36.96 -7.92 26.46
CA PRO A 116 -36.25 -6.78 27.01
C PRO A 116 -35.09 -6.37 26.11
N GLY A 117 -34.85 -5.06 25.96
CA GLY A 117 -33.81 -4.52 25.07
C GLY A 117 -34.19 -4.50 23.58
N SER A 118 -35.43 -4.80 23.23
CA SER A 118 -35.94 -4.68 21.85
C SER A 118 -36.17 -3.24 21.39
N LEU A 119 -36.29 -2.31 22.35
CA LEU A 119 -36.57 -0.90 22.11
C LEU A 119 -35.46 -0.02 22.71
N ASP A 120 -35.20 1.12 22.09
CA ASP A 120 -34.32 2.17 22.63
C ASP A 120 -35.00 3.01 23.73
N ALA A 121 -34.30 4.05 24.22
CA ALA A 121 -34.82 4.93 25.27
C ALA A 121 -36.05 5.73 24.79
N GLU A 122 -36.15 6.00 23.50
CA GLU A 122 -37.22 6.72 22.83
C GLU A 122 -38.40 5.78 22.43
N GLY A 123 -38.23 4.47 22.61
CA GLY A 123 -39.23 3.45 22.30
C GLY A 123 -39.26 2.99 20.83
N ASN A 124 -38.23 3.29 20.04
CA ASN A 124 -38.06 2.77 18.68
C ASN A 124 -37.45 1.36 18.72
N PRO A 125 -37.79 0.48 17.76
CA PRO A 125 -37.22 -0.87 17.72
C PRO A 125 -35.76 -0.86 17.29
N ILE A 126 -35.01 -1.78 17.88
CA ILE A 126 -33.58 -1.98 17.63
C ILE A 126 -33.38 -3.18 16.72
N ARG A 127 -32.44 -3.06 15.77
CA ARG A 127 -31.90 -4.17 15.00
C ARG A 127 -30.42 -4.35 15.29
N ARG A 128 -29.98 -5.62 15.32
CA ARG A 128 -28.56 -5.98 15.50
C ARG A 128 -27.96 -6.43 14.19
N HIS A 129 -26.78 -5.92 13.88
CA HIS A 129 -25.99 -6.31 12.73
C HIS A 129 -25.07 -7.49 13.11
N TYR A 130 -25.14 -8.57 12.35
CA TYR A 130 -24.26 -9.73 12.51
C TYR A 130 -23.41 -9.95 11.25
N ARG A 131 -22.14 -10.27 11.46
CA ARG A 131 -21.27 -10.89 10.45
C ARG A 131 -21.47 -12.40 10.50
N VAL A 132 -22.10 -12.97 9.48
CA VAL A 132 -22.45 -14.40 9.41
C VAL A 132 -21.42 -15.17 8.56
N GLY A 133 -20.73 -14.50 7.64
CA GLY A 133 -19.70 -15.12 6.81
C GLY A 133 -20.26 -16.15 5.84
N ASN A 134 -19.49 -17.21 5.56
CA ASN A 134 -19.96 -18.42 4.86
C ASN A 134 -20.58 -18.16 3.48
N ARG A 135 -20.03 -17.18 2.75
CA ARG A 135 -20.49 -16.76 1.42
C ARG A 135 -20.59 -17.94 0.43
N ASP A 136 -19.71 -18.93 0.58
CA ASP A 136 -19.61 -20.07 -0.33
C ASP A 136 -20.85 -20.97 -0.36
N ILE A 137 -21.64 -20.99 0.72
CA ILE A 137 -22.86 -21.78 0.80
C ILE A 137 -24.12 -20.95 0.52
N GLY A 138 -23.96 -19.75 -0.05
CA GLY A 138 -25.05 -18.84 -0.39
C GLY A 138 -25.63 -18.08 0.79
N GLN A 139 -24.89 -17.97 1.90
CA GLN A 139 -25.26 -17.10 3.02
C GLN A 139 -24.84 -15.66 2.72
N ASP A 140 -25.69 -14.71 3.12
CA ASP A 140 -25.32 -13.31 3.11
C ASP A 140 -24.23 -13.08 4.17
N PRO A 141 -23.10 -12.44 3.81
CA PRO A 141 -21.99 -12.26 4.75
C PRO A 141 -22.35 -11.39 5.96
N PHE A 142 -23.40 -10.60 5.81
CA PHE A 142 -23.90 -9.66 6.81
C PHE A 142 -25.42 -9.73 6.88
N ARG A 143 -25.97 -9.66 8.09
CA ARG A 143 -27.40 -9.74 8.33
C ARG A 143 -27.86 -8.77 9.41
N TRP A 144 -28.90 -8.00 9.11
CA TRP A 144 -29.64 -7.24 10.11
C TRP A 144 -30.77 -8.09 10.68
N VAL A 145 -30.79 -8.24 12.00
CA VAL A 145 -31.83 -9.01 12.71
C VAL A 145 -32.50 -8.11 13.74
N PRO A 146 -33.81 -7.83 13.60
CA PRO A 146 -34.56 -7.09 14.62
C PRO A 146 -34.52 -7.82 15.96
N VAL A 147 -34.17 -7.11 17.04
CA VAL A 147 -33.94 -7.74 18.36
C VAL A 147 -35.20 -8.42 18.89
N HIS A 148 -36.38 -7.86 18.60
CA HIS A 148 -37.66 -8.44 18.99
C HIS A 148 -37.98 -9.78 18.31
N THR A 149 -37.30 -10.13 17.21
CA THR A 149 -37.48 -11.42 16.50
C THR A 149 -36.52 -12.51 17.01
N ILE A 150 -35.58 -12.17 17.90
CA ILE A 150 -34.61 -13.11 18.42
C ILE A 150 -35.26 -13.89 19.56
N ALA A 151 -35.33 -15.22 19.43
CA ALA A 151 -35.87 -16.10 20.45
C ALA A 151 -34.81 -16.46 21.50
N SER A 152 -33.60 -16.80 21.05
CA SER A 152 -32.45 -17.06 21.94
C SER A 152 -31.13 -16.63 21.30
N VAL A 153 -30.17 -16.32 22.16
CA VAL A 153 -28.77 -16.07 21.79
C VAL A 153 -27.90 -16.91 22.71
N GLU A 154 -27.20 -17.87 22.13
CA GLU A 154 -26.29 -18.76 22.84
C GLU A 154 -24.85 -18.53 22.36
N ARG A 155 -23.87 -18.87 23.19
CA ARG A 155 -22.45 -18.79 22.81
C ARG A 155 -21.86 -20.18 22.90
N PRO A 156 -21.94 -20.98 21.82
CA PRO A 156 -21.44 -22.34 21.85
C PRO A 156 -19.93 -22.37 22.05
N GLU A 157 -19.47 -23.27 22.92
CA GLU A 157 -18.06 -23.61 23.07
C GLU A 157 -17.56 -24.30 21.78
N GLY A 158 -16.31 -24.03 21.40
CA GLY A 158 -15.72 -24.57 20.18
C GLY A 158 -16.16 -23.89 18.88
N ALA A 159 -16.96 -22.81 18.95
CA ALA A 159 -17.28 -22.00 17.78
C ALA A 159 -16.05 -21.22 17.29
N LEU A 160 -15.72 -21.39 16.01
CA LEU A 160 -14.52 -20.84 15.40
C LEU A 160 -14.88 -19.73 14.42
N PHE A 161 -14.12 -18.65 14.50
CA PHE A 161 -13.98 -17.66 13.44
C PHE A 161 -12.70 -17.99 12.67
N VAL A 162 -12.86 -18.35 11.40
CA VAL A 162 -11.79 -18.81 10.53
C VAL A 162 -11.57 -17.77 9.44
N GLU A 163 -10.43 -17.08 9.51
CA GLU A 163 -9.93 -16.20 8.46
C GLU A 163 -9.20 -17.05 7.43
N ARG A 164 -9.50 -16.82 6.15
CA ARG A 164 -8.99 -17.58 5.01
C ARG A 164 -8.31 -16.63 4.03
N GLU A 165 -7.39 -17.13 3.23
CA GLU A 165 -6.72 -16.32 2.20
C GLU A 165 -7.68 -15.86 1.10
N GLU A 166 -8.68 -16.68 0.80
CA GLU A 166 -9.68 -16.43 -0.22
C GLU A 166 -11.10 -16.63 0.33
N TRP A 167 -12.08 -16.02 -0.35
CA TRP A 167 -13.52 -16.22 -0.11
C TRP A 167 -14.06 -15.70 1.23
N GLY A 168 -13.28 -14.89 1.95
CA GLY A 168 -13.68 -14.26 3.21
C GLY A 168 -13.80 -15.25 4.38
N PRO A 169 -14.31 -14.80 5.54
CA PRO A 169 -14.29 -15.60 6.75
C PRO A 169 -15.33 -16.72 6.73
N TRP A 170 -15.00 -17.78 7.46
CA TRP A 170 -15.91 -18.86 7.75
C TRP A 170 -16.22 -18.95 9.26
N LEU A 171 -17.47 -19.18 9.61
CA LEU A 171 -17.92 -19.44 10.98
C LEU A 171 -18.45 -20.88 11.08
N GLY A 172 -17.89 -21.64 12.01
CA GLY A 172 -18.26 -23.05 12.19
C GLY A 172 -17.47 -23.75 13.29
N THR A 173 -17.51 -25.08 13.28
CA THR A 173 -16.81 -25.94 14.23
C THR A 173 -15.83 -26.84 13.48
N LEU A 174 -14.60 -26.95 13.97
CA LEU A 174 -13.60 -27.85 13.39
C LEU A 174 -13.82 -29.28 13.90
N GLU A 175 -14.16 -30.18 12.99
CA GLU A 175 -14.53 -31.56 13.36
C GLU A 175 -13.41 -32.55 13.05
N VAL A 176 -12.84 -32.46 11.85
CA VAL A 176 -11.96 -33.48 11.28
C VAL A 176 -10.83 -32.85 10.47
N VAL A 177 -9.63 -33.41 10.61
CA VAL A 177 -8.52 -33.18 9.67
C VAL A 177 -8.51 -34.31 8.65
N VAL A 178 -8.46 -33.98 7.37
CA VAL A 178 -8.44 -34.96 6.29
C VAL A 178 -7.06 -34.95 5.64
N MET A 179 -6.41 -36.10 5.62
CA MET A 179 -5.20 -36.35 4.84
C MET A 179 -5.61 -37.05 3.55
N VAL A 180 -5.23 -36.46 2.41
CA VAL A 180 -5.57 -36.95 1.06
C VAL A 180 -4.30 -37.47 0.41
N ASP A 181 -4.25 -38.76 0.11
CA ASP A 181 -3.14 -39.40 -0.59
C ASP A 181 -3.57 -39.87 -1.97
N ASP A 182 -2.78 -39.55 -3.00
CA ASP A 182 -2.98 -40.05 -4.36
C ASP A 182 -2.24 -41.39 -4.52
N LEU A 183 -2.99 -42.48 -4.69
CA LEU A 183 -2.45 -43.83 -4.80
C LEU A 183 -2.23 -44.26 -6.26
N GLY A 184 -2.60 -43.42 -7.23
CA GLY A 184 -2.50 -43.71 -8.65
C GLY A 184 -3.70 -44.48 -9.23
N PRO A 185 -3.67 -44.76 -10.54
CA PRO A 185 -4.79 -45.34 -11.29
C PRO A 185 -5.09 -46.80 -10.95
N ASP A 186 -4.06 -47.56 -10.55
CA ASP A 186 -4.14 -49.02 -10.37
C ASP A 186 -4.52 -49.44 -8.94
N ALA A 187 -4.74 -48.47 -8.04
CA ALA A 187 -5.05 -48.76 -6.66
C ALA A 187 -6.48 -49.31 -6.49
N GLU A 188 -6.62 -50.31 -5.63
CA GLU A 188 -7.91 -50.92 -5.33
C GLU A 188 -8.78 -49.99 -4.48
N LEU A 189 -10.06 -49.91 -4.82
CA LEU A 189 -11.07 -49.23 -4.01
C LEU A 189 -11.32 -50.04 -2.74
N LEU A 190 -11.09 -49.40 -1.60
CA LEU A 190 -11.36 -49.94 -0.29
C LEU A 190 -12.47 -49.12 0.35
N GLY A 191 -13.41 -49.83 0.99
CA GLY A 191 -14.43 -49.21 1.83
C GLY A 191 -13.82 -48.58 3.09
N GLU A 192 -14.71 -48.12 3.96
CA GLU A 192 -14.33 -47.48 5.22
C GLU A 192 -13.50 -48.42 6.11
N ARG A 193 -12.29 -47.99 6.46
CA ARG A 193 -11.35 -48.78 7.27
C ARG A 193 -10.66 -47.93 8.32
N ALA A 194 -10.43 -48.49 9.50
CA ALA A 194 -9.59 -47.85 10.50
C ALA A 194 -8.13 -47.84 10.02
N VAL A 195 -7.47 -46.68 10.12
CA VAL A 195 -6.07 -46.50 9.72
C VAL A 195 -5.34 -45.71 10.79
N GLN A 196 -4.11 -46.10 11.09
CA GLN A 196 -3.21 -45.29 11.91
C GLN A 196 -2.49 -44.30 11.00
N THR A 197 -2.79 -43.01 11.16
CA THR A 197 -2.13 -41.94 10.41
C THR A 197 -0.99 -41.32 11.23
N PRO A 198 -0.09 -40.53 10.62
CA PRO A 198 0.95 -39.80 11.35
C PRO A 198 0.42 -38.80 12.39
N ILE A 199 -0.82 -38.34 12.21
CA ILE A 199 -1.46 -37.34 13.08
C ILE A 199 -2.47 -37.95 14.06
N GLY A 200 -2.61 -39.28 14.09
CA GLY A 200 -3.50 -39.99 15.01
C GLY A 200 -4.30 -41.11 14.34
N PRO A 201 -5.06 -41.90 15.14
CA PRO A 201 -5.98 -42.90 14.61
C PRO A 201 -7.14 -42.21 13.87
N GLY A 202 -7.48 -42.74 12.70
CA GLY A 202 -8.56 -42.21 11.87
C GLY A 202 -9.22 -43.28 11.03
N VAL A 203 -10.07 -42.82 10.13
CA VAL A 203 -10.84 -43.68 9.23
C VAL A 203 -10.56 -43.26 7.79
N ALA A 204 -10.12 -44.19 6.96
CA ALA A 204 -9.81 -43.96 5.57
C ALA A 204 -10.90 -44.52 4.65
N THR A 205 -11.21 -43.77 3.59
CA THR A 205 -12.03 -44.22 2.47
C THR A 205 -11.26 -44.00 1.16
N ARG A 206 -11.46 -44.87 0.16
CA ARG A 206 -10.86 -44.67 -1.17
C ARG A 206 -11.92 -44.39 -2.21
N ASP A 207 -11.77 -43.26 -2.88
CA ASP A 207 -12.69 -42.78 -3.89
C ASP A 207 -11.97 -42.58 -5.23
N ARG A 208 -12.69 -42.83 -6.34
CA ARG A 208 -12.17 -42.49 -7.68
C ARG A 208 -12.19 -40.99 -7.87
N ALA A 209 -11.07 -40.44 -8.32
CA ALA A 209 -10.94 -39.04 -8.66
C ALA A 209 -10.22 -38.87 -10.01
N ARG A 210 -9.94 -37.62 -10.36
CA ARG A 210 -9.05 -37.28 -11.46
C ARG A 210 -7.88 -36.50 -10.89
N ASP A 211 -6.67 -36.82 -11.34
CA ASP A 211 -5.48 -36.05 -11.00
C ASP A 211 -5.52 -34.65 -11.67
N ALA A 212 -4.53 -33.81 -11.37
CA ALA A 212 -4.42 -32.48 -11.96
C ALA A 212 -4.28 -32.49 -13.50
N ALA A 213 -3.92 -33.63 -14.11
CA ALA A 213 -3.84 -33.82 -15.55
C ALA A 213 -5.12 -34.44 -16.15
N GLY A 214 -6.18 -34.62 -15.34
CA GLY A 214 -7.46 -35.18 -15.76
C GLY A 214 -7.47 -36.71 -15.91
N ARG A 215 -6.35 -37.38 -15.57
CA ARG A 215 -6.21 -38.84 -15.63
C ARG A 215 -6.96 -39.48 -14.45
N PRO A 216 -7.60 -40.64 -14.64
CA PRO A 216 -8.26 -41.33 -13.55
C PRO A 216 -7.24 -41.73 -12.48
N THR A 217 -7.57 -41.49 -11.21
CA THR A 217 -6.76 -41.92 -10.07
C THR A 217 -7.64 -42.34 -8.91
N VAL A 218 -7.06 -42.98 -7.90
CA VAL A 218 -7.74 -43.31 -6.64
C VAL A 218 -7.11 -42.49 -5.52
N LEU A 219 -7.95 -41.73 -4.81
CA LEU A 219 -7.55 -40.96 -3.64
C LEU A 219 -7.94 -41.69 -2.37
N GLU A 220 -7.01 -41.83 -1.44
CA GLU A 220 -7.29 -42.24 -0.07
C GLU A 220 -7.51 -41.01 0.80
N ARG A 221 -8.69 -40.90 1.42
CA ARG A 221 -9.07 -39.81 2.31
C ARG A 221 -9.10 -40.33 3.74
N SER A 222 -8.04 -40.07 4.48
CA SER A 222 -7.93 -40.43 5.89
C SER A 222 -8.48 -39.31 6.77
N ARG A 223 -9.65 -39.54 7.37
CA ARG A 223 -10.35 -38.62 8.27
C ARG A 223 -9.92 -38.88 9.71
N VAL A 224 -9.29 -37.89 10.34
CA VAL A 224 -8.81 -37.95 11.72
C VAL A 224 -9.60 -36.95 12.56
N PRO A 225 -10.42 -37.42 13.52
CA PRO A 225 -11.19 -36.54 14.40
C PRO A 225 -10.28 -35.61 15.20
N ILE A 226 -10.73 -34.36 15.43
CA ILE A 226 -9.93 -33.35 16.15
C ILE A 226 -9.47 -33.82 17.53
N GLN A 227 -10.31 -34.57 18.26
CA GLN A 227 -10.00 -35.09 19.59
C GLN A 227 -8.98 -36.25 19.58
N SER A 228 -8.80 -36.88 18.42
CA SER A 228 -7.88 -38.01 18.23
C SER A 228 -6.50 -37.57 17.72
N LEU A 229 -6.28 -36.27 17.53
CA LEU A 229 -5.02 -35.76 17.03
C LEU A 229 -3.87 -35.98 18.03
N THR A 230 -2.80 -36.62 17.58
CA THR A 230 -1.53 -36.71 18.33
C THR A 230 -0.72 -35.43 18.19
N THR A 231 -0.87 -34.74 17.06
CA THR A 231 -0.22 -33.45 16.77
C THR A 231 -1.27 -32.34 16.86
N PRO A 232 -1.09 -31.31 17.71
CA PRO A 232 -2.05 -30.22 17.84
C PRO A 232 -2.34 -29.54 16.49
N PHE A 233 -3.59 -29.17 16.25
CA PHE A 233 -3.97 -28.51 14.99
C PHE A 233 -3.15 -27.25 14.70
N ALA A 234 -2.81 -26.46 15.74
CA ALA A 234 -1.96 -25.28 15.60
C ALA A 234 -0.55 -25.60 15.06
N GLU A 235 -0.01 -26.77 15.38
CA GLU A 235 1.27 -27.25 14.82
C GLU A 235 1.11 -27.62 13.35
N LEU A 236 0.04 -28.34 13.00
CA LEU A 236 -0.27 -28.68 11.60
C LEU A 236 -0.45 -27.43 10.73
N GLN A 237 -1.12 -26.42 11.27
CA GLN A 237 -1.30 -25.12 10.62
C GLN A 237 0.06 -24.43 10.43
N ARG A 238 0.90 -24.37 11.46
CA ARG A 238 2.24 -23.77 11.36
C ARG A 238 3.08 -24.44 10.28
N GLN A 239 3.08 -25.77 10.23
CA GLN A 239 3.80 -26.55 9.21
C GLN A 239 3.26 -26.28 7.80
N ALA A 240 1.94 -26.17 7.64
CA ALA A 240 1.33 -25.79 6.36
C ALA A 240 1.75 -24.38 5.92
N HIS A 241 1.76 -23.40 6.83
CA HIS A 241 2.24 -22.05 6.53
C HIS A 241 3.75 -21.99 6.24
N GLU A 242 4.55 -22.83 6.89
CA GLU A 242 5.99 -22.96 6.59
C GLU A 242 6.21 -23.50 5.17
N ARG A 243 5.48 -24.56 4.77
CA ARG A 243 5.52 -25.07 3.40
C ARG A 243 5.07 -24.02 2.40
N HIS A 244 3.95 -23.33 2.66
CA HIS A 244 3.45 -22.27 1.79
C HIS A 244 4.48 -21.14 1.62
N ARG A 245 5.11 -20.68 2.71
CA ARG A 245 6.18 -19.68 2.64
C ARG A 245 7.42 -20.18 1.89
N ALA A 246 7.77 -21.46 2.01
CA ALA A 246 8.87 -22.05 1.26
C ALA A 246 8.57 -22.09 -0.25
N ILE A 247 7.35 -22.45 -0.64
CA ILE A 247 6.87 -22.39 -2.03
C ILE A 247 7.01 -20.96 -2.56
N ASP A 248 6.53 -19.97 -1.80
CA ASP A 248 6.60 -18.56 -2.16
C ASP A 248 8.05 -18.05 -2.32
N ALA A 249 8.95 -18.47 -1.43
CA ALA A 249 10.37 -18.16 -1.50
C ALA A 249 11.04 -18.75 -2.75
N ILE A 250 10.65 -19.96 -3.16
CA ILE A 250 11.15 -20.58 -4.39
C ILE A 250 10.63 -19.82 -5.62
N VAL A 251 9.34 -19.50 -5.66
CA VAL A 251 8.70 -18.81 -6.79
C VAL A 251 9.23 -17.38 -6.96
N LYS A 252 9.11 -16.55 -5.91
CA LYS A 252 9.49 -15.14 -5.96
C LYS A 252 11.01 -14.95 -5.94
N GLY A 253 11.74 -15.80 -5.23
CA GLY A 253 13.19 -15.73 -5.09
C GLY A 253 13.94 -16.46 -6.21
N ARG A 254 14.02 -17.79 -6.11
CA ARG A 254 14.87 -18.61 -7.00
C ARG A 254 14.39 -18.56 -8.44
N LEU A 255 13.15 -18.97 -8.73
CA LEU A 255 12.61 -19.02 -10.09
C LEU A 255 12.58 -17.62 -10.73
N GLY A 256 12.14 -16.60 -9.98
CA GLY A 256 12.18 -15.20 -10.42
C GLY A 256 13.59 -14.75 -10.82
N SER A 257 14.60 -15.03 -10.00
CA SER A 257 15.99 -14.66 -10.29
C SER A 257 16.57 -15.41 -11.51
N ILE A 258 16.20 -16.67 -11.70
CA ILE A 258 16.62 -17.49 -12.84
C ILE A 258 15.98 -16.96 -14.12
N ASN A 259 14.69 -16.67 -14.11
CA ASN A 259 13.98 -16.05 -15.25
C ASN A 259 14.61 -14.71 -15.63
N ALA A 260 14.88 -13.84 -14.65
CA ALA A 260 15.55 -12.57 -14.92
C ALA A 260 16.96 -12.73 -15.51
N GLN A 261 17.68 -13.79 -15.15
CA GLN A 261 18.99 -14.11 -15.74
C GLN A 261 18.85 -14.66 -17.16
N LEU A 262 17.88 -15.53 -17.42
CA LEU A 262 17.57 -16.04 -18.76
C LEU A 262 17.19 -14.91 -19.71
N ASP A 263 16.36 -13.97 -19.26
CA ASP A 263 15.97 -12.80 -20.04
C ASP A 263 17.16 -11.88 -20.33
N ARG A 264 17.99 -11.59 -19.32
CA ARG A 264 19.24 -10.83 -19.53
C ARG A 264 20.15 -11.51 -20.54
N LEU A 265 20.38 -12.81 -20.40
CA LEU A 265 21.23 -13.58 -21.31
C LEU A 265 20.71 -13.53 -22.75
N ARG A 266 19.38 -13.62 -22.93
CA ARG A 266 18.73 -13.50 -24.24
C ARG A 266 18.89 -12.11 -24.84
N LEU A 267 18.72 -11.06 -24.04
CA LEU A 267 18.88 -9.67 -24.48
C LEU A 267 20.34 -9.36 -24.84
N ASP A 268 21.30 -9.81 -24.03
CA ASP A 268 22.72 -9.62 -24.27
C ASP A 268 23.14 -10.30 -25.56
N LEU A 269 22.77 -11.58 -25.75
CA LEU A 269 23.06 -12.30 -27.00
C LEU A 269 22.43 -11.60 -28.21
N ARG A 270 21.17 -11.17 -28.09
CA ARG A 270 20.48 -10.46 -29.16
C ARG A 270 21.14 -9.13 -29.49
N SER A 271 21.63 -8.41 -28.49
CA SER A 271 22.36 -7.15 -28.69
C SER A 271 23.65 -7.38 -29.48
N LEU A 272 24.42 -8.43 -29.17
CA LEU A 272 25.64 -8.79 -29.86
C LEU A 272 25.37 -9.20 -31.32
N GLU A 273 24.30 -9.96 -31.56
CA GLU A 273 23.89 -10.34 -32.92
C GLU A 273 23.50 -9.12 -33.77
N LEU A 274 22.77 -8.17 -33.18
CA LEU A 274 22.39 -6.93 -33.85
C LEU A 274 23.60 -6.03 -34.12
N GLU A 275 24.55 -5.93 -33.19
CA GLU A 275 25.80 -5.21 -33.39
C GLU A 275 26.64 -5.81 -34.53
N ALA A 276 26.74 -7.14 -34.59
CA ALA A 276 27.42 -7.85 -35.67
C ALA A 276 26.71 -7.64 -37.02
N ALA A 277 25.39 -7.77 -37.07
CA ALA A 277 24.59 -7.59 -38.30
C ALA A 277 24.63 -6.15 -38.82
N ARG A 278 24.52 -5.14 -37.94
CA ARG A 278 24.60 -3.72 -38.32
C ARG A 278 25.92 -3.39 -39.01
N ARG A 279 27.04 -3.95 -38.54
CA ARG A 279 28.35 -3.69 -39.13
C ARG A 279 28.67 -4.56 -40.35
N ALA A 280 28.05 -5.73 -40.50
CA ALA A 280 28.14 -6.53 -41.72
C ALA A 280 27.51 -5.83 -42.94
N GLY A 281 26.50 -4.99 -42.72
CA GLY A 281 25.85 -4.18 -43.76
C GLY A 281 26.27 -2.71 -43.82
N ALA A 282 27.14 -2.24 -42.92
CA ALA A 282 27.57 -0.84 -42.89
C ALA A 282 28.74 -0.61 -43.87
N PRO A 283 28.67 0.37 -44.80
CA PRO A 283 29.85 0.78 -45.55
C PRO A 283 30.94 1.19 -44.56
N ALA A 284 32.19 0.77 -44.84
CA ALA A 284 33.37 1.11 -44.05
C ALA A 284 33.30 2.59 -43.67
N SER A 285 33.31 2.85 -42.35
CA SER A 285 33.17 4.15 -41.69
C SER A 285 33.49 5.32 -42.63
N THR A 286 32.58 6.29 -42.78
CA THR A 286 33.01 7.62 -43.21
C THR A 286 34.14 8.02 -42.26
N PRO A 287 35.38 8.21 -42.76
CA PRO A 287 36.51 8.42 -41.88
C PRO A 287 36.22 9.65 -41.03
N LEU A 288 36.69 9.66 -39.78
CA LEU A 288 36.54 10.75 -38.81
C LEU A 288 36.82 12.15 -39.44
N LEU A 289 37.71 12.15 -40.43
CA LEU A 289 38.00 13.25 -41.36
C LEU A 289 36.78 13.81 -42.11
N ALA A 290 35.88 12.99 -42.64
CA ALA A 290 34.69 13.41 -43.39
C ALA A 290 33.67 14.13 -42.51
N TRP A 291 33.49 13.68 -41.27
CA TRP A 291 32.62 14.34 -40.29
C TRP A 291 33.24 15.64 -39.74
N LEU A 292 34.54 15.63 -39.45
CA LEU A 292 35.28 16.86 -39.11
C LEU A 292 35.20 17.89 -40.24
N LEU A 293 35.32 17.45 -41.51
CA LEU A 293 35.13 18.29 -42.68
C LEU A 293 33.70 18.82 -42.79
N ALA A 294 32.68 17.98 -42.57
CA ALA A 294 31.28 18.40 -42.60
C ALA A 294 30.98 19.45 -41.52
N ILE A 295 31.50 19.28 -40.30
CA ILE A 295 31.35 20.25 -39.20
C ILE A 295 32.10 21.54 -39.49
N LEU A 296 33.31 21.48 -40.05
CA LEU A 296 34.06 22.65 -40.50
C LEU A 296 33.35 23.39 -41.64
N LEU A 297 32.75 22.67 -42.59
CA LEU A 297 31.96 23.23 -43.69
C LEU A 297 30.65 23.86 -43.20
N LEU A 298 29.95 23.23 -42.25
CA LEU A 298 28.74 23.77 -41.63
C LEU A 298 29.04 25.03 -40.79
N GLY A 299 30.12 24.99 -39.99
CA GLY A 299 30.63 26.14 -39.25
C GLY A 299 31.09 27.27 -40.18
N GLY A 300 31.68 26.93 -41.33
CA GLY A 300 32.05 27.85 -42.40
C GLY A 300 30.85 28.50 -43.08
N LEU A 301 29.78 27.75 -43.37
CA LEU A 301 28.53 28.25 -43.96
C LEU A 301 27.76 29.18 -43.01
N VAL A 302 27.69 28.84 -41.72
CA VAL A 302 27.08 29.71 -40.70
C VAL A 302 27.92 30.99 -40.51
N GLY A 303 29.25 30.87 -40.55
CA GLY A 303 30.16 32.01 -40.55
C GLY A 303 29.98 32.91 -41.78
N ALA A 304 29.86 32.34 -42.98
CA ALA A 304 29.67 33.06 -44.23
C ALA A 304 28.31 33.76 -44.33
N GLY A 305 27.22 33.11 -43.89
CA GLY A 305 25.87 33.70 -43.87
C GLY A 305 25.75 34.92 -42.95
N VAL A 306 26.51 34.95 -41.85
CA VAL A 306 26.55 36.09 -40.92
C VAL A 306 27.48 37.22 -41.43
N VAL A 307 28.55 36.89 -42.16
CA VAL A 307 29.42 37.90 -42.80
C VAL A 307 28.70 38.60 -43.97
N ILE A 308 27.87 37.89 -44.73
CA ILE A 308 27.05 38.49 -45.81
C ILE A 308 26.00 39.46 -45.24
N ARG A 309 25.48 39.21 -44.03
CA ARG A 309 24.53 40.12 -43.35
C ARG A 309 25.21 41.34 -42.68
N ARG A 310 26.54 41.37 -42.62
CA ARG A 310 27.35 42.44 -41.97
C ARG A 310 27.79 43.58 -42.89
N ARG A 311 27.26 43.69 -44.11
CA ARG A 311 27.37 44.93 -44.87
C ARG A 311 26.58 46.11 -44.27
N ALA A 312 25.95 45.94 -43.11
CA ALA A 312 25.37 47.02 -42.31
C ALA A 312 25.83 46.94 -40.83
N ALA A 313 26.41 48.04 -40.34
CA ALA A 313 26.76 48.42 -38.96
C ALA A 313 28.17 48.07 -38.39
N PRO A 314 28.88 49.07 -37.81
CA PRO A 314 30.16 48.91 -37.10
C PRO A 314 29.95 48.72 -35.59
N GLU A 315 30.74 47.84 -34.96
CA GLU A 315 31.40 48.05 -33.64
C GLU A 315 32.07 46.76 -33.12
N ALA A 316 33.22 46.94 -32.47
CA ALA A 316 34.21 45.90 -32.20
C ALA A 316 33.86 44.91 -31.06
N LEU A 317 32.74 45.08 -30.33
CA LEU A 317 32.36 44.21 -29.21
C LEU A 317 31.57 42.94 -29.60
N GLY A 318 31.20 42.79 -30.87
CA GLY A 318 30.39 41.66 -31.36
C GLY A 318 31.16 40.39 -31.69
N ARG A 319 32.50 40.41 -31.78
CA ARG A 319 33.29 39.26 -32.27
C ARG A 319 33.46 38.14 -31.23
N LYS A 320 33.72 38.49 -29.96
CA LYS A 320 33.94 37.52 -28.88
C LYS A 320 32.64 36.84 -28.43
N ARG A 321 31.52 37.57 -28.37
CA ARG A 321 30.20 37.01 -28.02
C ARG A 321 29.62 36.10 -29.11
N LEU A 322 29.88 36.41 -30.39
CA LEU A 322 29.44 35.58 -31.51
C LEU A 322 30.24 34.26 -31.61
N ALA A 323 31.56 34.31 -31.38
CA ALA A 323 32.39 33.12 -31.28
C ALA A 323 31.97 32.23 -30.09
N LEU A 324 31.60 32.85 -28.96
CA LEU A 324 31.05 32.14 -27.80
C LEU A 324 29.70 31.48 -28.13
N CYS A 325 28.76 32.16 -28.81
CA CYS A 325 27.49 31.56 -29.22
C CYS A 325 27.66 30.41 -30.22
N CYS A 326 28.61 30.52 -31.17
CA CYS A 326 28.90 29.42 -32.10
C CYS A 326 29.51 28.22 -31.38
N TRP A 327 30.39 28.44 -30.40
CA TRP A 327 30.93 27.38 -29.56
C TRP A 327 29.91 26.78 -28.60
N VAL A 328 28.99 27.58 -28.05
CA VAL A 328 27.92 27.10 -27.16
C VAL A 328 26.86 26.28 -27.93
N GLY A 329 26.68 26.50 -29.24
CA GLY A 329 25.83 25.65 -30.09
C GLY A 329 26.57 24.44 -30.69
N ALA A 330 27.85 24.61 -31.06
CA ALA A 330 28.64 23.54 -31.67
C ALA A 330 29.17 22.54 -30.64
N ALA A 331 29.51 22.95 -29.41
CA ALA A 331 30.05 22.05 -28.39
C ALA A 331 29.04 20.99 -27.92
N PRO A 332 27.74 21.29 -27.71
CA PRO A 332 26.74 20.26 -27.40
C PRO A 332 26.49 19.32 -28.58
N VAL A 333 26.51 19.80 -29.82
CA VAL A 333 26.39 18.95 -31.02
C VAL A 333 27.63 18.08 -31.19
N LEU A 334 28.82 18.63 -30.97
CA LEU A 334 30.08 17.89 -30.98
C LEU A 334 30.08 16.84 -29.87
N LEU A 335 29.66 17.21 -28.66
CA LEU A 335 29.53 16.31 -27.51
C LEU A 335 28.47 15.23 -27.76
N PHE A 336 27.33 15.57 -28.36
CA PHE A 336 26.29 14.63 -28.76
C PHE A 336 26.80 13.66 -29.84
N VAL A 337 27.51 14.16 -30.86
CA VAL A 337 28.14 13.33 -31.90
C VAL A 337 29.28 12.48 -31.31
N LEU A 338 30.05 13.00 -30.35
CA LEU A 338 31.08 12.25 -29.62
C LEU A 338 30.50 11.18 -28.70
N LEU A 339 29.33 11.43 -28.12
CA LEU A 339 28.60 10.51 -27.25
C LEU A 339 27.80 9.46 -28.05
N GLU A 340 27.25 9.83 -29.22
CA GLU A 340 26.51 8.92 -30.11
C GLU A 340 27.41 8.11 -31.03
N HIS A 341 28.57 8.63 -31.45
CA HIS A 341 29.48 7.81 -32.22
C HIS A 341 30.16 6.76 -31.29
N PRO A 342 30.19 5.48 -31.70
CA PRO A 342 30.73 4.40 -30.90
C PRO A 342 32.25 4.38 -30.97
N TRP A 343 32.92 5.36 -30.36
CA TRP A 343 34.37 5.34 -30.20
C TRP A 343 34.64 4.42 -29.02
N ALA A 344 35.36 3.32 -29.25
CA ALA A 344 35.85 2.36 -28.24
C ALA A 344 35.00 1.12 -27.89
N ARG A 345 34.26 0.53 -28.83
CA ARG A 345 33.98 -0.93 -28.75
C ARG A 345 34.65 -1.65 -29.91
N ALA A 346 35.66 -2.48 -29.58
CA ALA A 346 36.35 -3.32 -30.53
C ALA A 346 35.33 -4.08 -31.40
N PRO A 347 35.55 -4.21 -32.71
CA PRO A 347 34.64 -4.95 -33.58
C PRO A 347 34.50 -6.39 -33.06
N ILE A 348 33.24 -6.84 -32.88
CA ILE A 348 32.96 -8.23 -32.54
C ILE A 348 33.33 -9.05 -33.77
N THR A 349 34.40 -9.83 -33.66
CA THR A 349 34.80 -10.76 -34.72
C THR A 349 33.77 -11.91 -34.81
N PRO A 350 33.60 -12.54 -35.98
CA PRO A 350 32.73 -13.71 -36.12
C PRO A 350 33.06 -14.81 -35.08
N GLU A 351 34.35 -15.00 -34.79
CA GLU A 351 34.85 -15.91 -33.75
C GLU A 351 34.35 -15.53 -32.35
N ARG A 352 34.43 -14.25 -31.97
CA ARG A 352 33.90 -13.75 -30.69
C ARG A 352 32.39 -13.92 -30.57
N LEU A 353 31.66 -13.77 -31.67
CA LEU A 353 30.21 -14.02 -31.68
C LEU A 353 29.90 -15.51 -31.49
N THR A 354 30.67 -16.41 -32.12
CA THR A 354 30.52 -17.85 -31.91
C THR A 354 30.89 -18.28 -30.50
N GLU A 355 31.94 -17.72 -29.91
CA GLU A 355 32.30 -17.93 -28.50
C GLU A 355 31.18 -17.43 -27.57
N ALA A 356 30.63 -16.24 -27.83
CA ALA A 356 29.54 -15.68 -27.04
C ALA A 356 28.26 -16.55 -27.13
N ARG A 357 27.96 -17.11 -28.31
CA ARG A 357 26.86 -18.08 -28.49
C ARG A 357 27.09 -19.34 -27.68
N ALA A 358 28.26 -19.95 -27.78
CA ALA A 358 28.59 -21.15 -27.03
C ALA A 358 28.53 -20.92 -25.51
N ALA A 359 29.08 -19.79 -25.03
CA ALA A 359 29.01 -19.40 -23.61
C ALA A 359 27.57 -19.16 -23.16
N ALA A 360 26.75 -18.50 -23.99
CA ALA A 360 25.33 -18.28 -23.70
C ALA A 360 24.54 -19.59 -23.68
N GLU A 361 24.80 -20.53 -24.59
CA GLU A 361 24.16 -21.85 -24.56
C GLU A 361 24.52 -22.64 -23.31
N GLN A 362 25.80 -22.65 -22.91
CA GLN A 362 26.25 -23.29 -21.67
C GLN A 362 25.58 -22.66 -20.45
N ARG A 363 25.54 -21.32 -20.37
CA ARG A 363 24.90 -20.61 -19.25
C ARG A 363 23.40 -20.85 -19.22
N ARG A 364 22.74 -20.88 -20.39
CA ARG A 364 21.32 -21.21 -20.51
C ARG A 364 21.04 -22.64 -20.01
N ALA A 365 21.84 -23.62 -20.43
CA ALA A 365 21.68 -25.01 -20.01
C ALA A 365 21.89 -25.20 -18.49
N GLU A 366 22.80 -24.44 -17.88
CA GLU A 366 22.96 -24.40 -16.42
C GLU A 366 21.73 -23.80 -15.74
N LEU A 367 21.24 -22.64 -16.20
CA LEU A 367 20.06 -21.98 -15.64
C LEU A 367 18.80 -22.83 -15.80
N THR A 368 18.64 -23.53 -16.92
CA THR A 368 17.53 -24.47 -17.14
C THR A 368 17.57 -25.63 -16.14
N ARG A 369 18.74 -26.22 -15.88
CA ARG A 369 18.86 -27.27 -14.85
C ARG A 369 18.51 -26.76 -13.45
N GLN A 370 18.96 -25.54 -13.11
CA GLN A 370 18.61 -24.91 -11.82
C GLN A 370 17.11 -24.60 -11.71
N TYR A 371 16.49 -24.18 -12.82
CA TYR A 371 15.06 -23.95 -12.90
C TYR A 371 14.29 -25.23 -12.66
N GLU A 372 14.62 -26.31 -13.37
CA GLU A 372 13.98 -27.62 -13.24
C GLU A 372 14.09 -28.17 -11.82
N GLN A 373 15.26 -28.04 -11.18
CA GLN A 373 15.45 -28.43 -9.78
C GLN A 373 14.57 -27.62 -8.82
N ALA A 374 14.53 -26.29 -8.99
CA ALA A 374 13.71 -25.42 -8.15
C ALA A 374 12.21 -25.67 -8.36
N ASP A 375 11.78 -25.94 -9.60
CA ASP A 375 10.37 -26.23 -9.89
C ASP A 375 9.95 -27.62 -9.36
N ALA A 376 10.85 -28.61 -9.43
CA ALA A 376 10.60 -29.94 -8.83
C ALA A 376 10.42 -29.84 -7.31
N GLU A 377 11.29 -29.10 -6.61
CA GLU A 377 11.18 -28.83 -5.17
C GLU A 377 9.89 -28.09 -4.82
N ARG A 378 9.52 -27.07 -5.61
CA ARG A 378 8.25 -26.35 -5.47
C ARG A 378 7.06 -27.30 -5.60
N LEU A 379 7.07 -28.19 -6.60
CA LEU A 379 5.98 -29.12 -6.87
C LEU A 379 5.84 -30.16 -5.75
N GLU A 380 6.96 -30.67 -5.22
CA GLU A 380 6.97 -31.57 -4.07
C GLU A 380 6.30 -30.92 -2.84
N LEU A 381 6.74 -29.71 -2.47
CA LEU A 381 6.14 -28.95 -1.37
C LEU A 381 4.65 -28.66 -1.60
N GLN A 382 4.26 -28.32 -2.84
CA GLN A 382 2.86 -28.10 -3.19
C GLN A 382 2.01 -29.36 -3.06
N ASN A 383 2.53 -30.51 -3.49
CA ASN A 383 1.84 -31.77 -3.34
C ASN A 383 1.68 -32.12 -1.86
N GLU A 384 2.72 -31.96 -1.04
CA GLU A 384 2.63 -32.18 0.41
C GLU A 384 1.60 -31.26 1.07
N ASP A 385 1.59 -29.98 0.71
CA ASP A 385 0.62 -29.02 1.23
C ASP A 385 -0.82 -29.34 0.78
N ALA A 386 -0.97 -29.82 -0.46
CA ALA A 386 -2.24 -30.27 -1.00
C ALA A 386 -2.81 -31.52 -0.32
N ARG A 387 -2.00 -32.29 0.42
CA ARG A 387 -2.50 -33.46 1.16
C ARG A 387 -3.33 -33.09 2.38
N TRP A 388 -3.10 -31.93 2.99
CA TRP A 388 -3.69 -31.57 4.28
C TRP A 388 -4.92 -30.68 4.12
N ARG A 389 -6.04 -31.14 4.69
CA ARG A 389 -7.33 -30.44 4.63
C ARG A 389 -8.01 -30.38 6.00
N ALA A 390 -8.80 -29.35 6.23
CA ALA A 390 -9.61 -29.17 7.43
C ALA A 390 -11.11 -29.14 7.07
N VAL A 391 -11.92 -29.87 7.84
CA VAL A 391 -13.37 -29.87 7.74
C VAL A 391 -13.91 -28.99 8.85
N ILE A 392 -14.32 -27.78 8.48
CA ILE A 392 -14.94 -26.81 9.39
C ILE A 392 -16.41 -26.69 9.00
N THR A 393 -17.29 -27.24 9.82
CA THR A 393 -18.70 -27.44 9.51
C THR A 393 -19.54 -26.29 10.05
N GLU A 394 -20.48 -25.80 9.24
CA GLU A 394 -21.50 -24.85 9.66
C GLU A 394 -22.67 -25.63 10.32
N PRO A 395 -23.08 -25.27 11.55
CA PRO A 395 -24.00 -26.12 12.35
C PRO A 395 -25.39 -26.34 11.75
N ARG A 396 -25.92 -25.39 10.95
CA ARG A 396 -27.29 -25.44 10.42
C ARG A 396 -27.43 -26.33 9.20
N THR A 397 -26.49 -26.18 8.28
CA THR A 397 -26.51 -26.82 6.95
C THR A 397 -25.71 -28.11 6.92
N GLY A 398 -24.82 -28.32 7.90
CA GLY A 398 -23.86 -29.43 7.91
C GLY A 398 -22.85 -29.34 6.78
N ARG A 399 -22.79 -28.21 6.07
CA ARG A 399 -21.81 -27.97 5.00
C ARG A 399 -20.51 -27.51 5.61
N PHE A 400 -19.40 -27.94 5.02
CA PHE A 400 -18.08 -27.51 5.44
C PHE A 400 -17.54 -26.38 4.56
N ALA A 401 -16.54 -25.67 5.07
CA ALA A 401 -15.78 -24.67 4.32
C ALA A 401 -15.11 -25.33 3.10
N PRO A 402 -15.52 -24.99 1.87
CA PRO A 402 -14.96 -25.62 0.68
C PRO A 402 -13.60 -25.01 0.32
N ARG A 403 -12.82 -25.74 -0.48
CA ARG A 403 -11.59 -25.23 -1.11
C ARG A 403 -11.86 -24.06 -2.05
N SER A 404 -12.92 -24.15 -2.85
CA SER A 404 -13.31 -23.18 -3.88
C SER A 404 -14.79 -23.32 -4.21
N LEU A 405 -15.40 -22.26 -4.76
CA LEU A 405 -16.77 -22.29 -5.30
C LEU A 405 -16.96 -23.33 -6.41
N THR A 406 -15.91 -23.64 -7.18
CA THR A 406 -15.97 -24.63 -8.26
C THR A 406 -15.87 -26.07 -7.76
N GLU A 407 -15.34 -26.27 -6.57
CA GLU A 407 -15.10 -27.58 -5.94
C GLU A 407 -15.74 -27.64 -4.54
N PRO A 408 -17.08 -27.49 -4.42
CA PRO A 408 -17.76 -27.40 -3.12
C PRO A 408 -17.69 -28.69 -2.29
N GLY A 409 -17.30 -29.81 -2.91
CA GLY A 409 -17.12 -31.11 -2.25
C GLY A 409 -15.71 -31.35 -1.69
N GLU A 410 -14.75 -30.45 -1.94
CA GLU A 410 -13.38 -30.56 -1.42
C GLU A 410 -13.21 -29.70 -0.17
N PRO A 411 -12.77 -30.26 0.97
CA PRO A 411 -12.57 -29.47 2.18
C PRO A 411 -11.43 -28.44 2.05
N LEU A 412 -11.40 -27.47 2.96
CA LEU A 412 -10.47 -26.36 2.95
C LEU A 412 -9.00 -26.81 3.15
N PRO A 413 -8.03 -26.35 2.33
CA PRO A 413 -6.60 -26.51 2.59
C PRO A 413 -6.16 -25.87 3.90
N ILE A 414 -5.37 -26.57 4.72
CA ILE A 414 -4.90 -26.01 5.99
C ILE A 414 -4.03 -24.76 5.76
N SER A 415 -3.22 -24.73 4.70
CA SER A 415 -2.40 -23.58 4.32
C SER A 415 -3.20 -22.32 4.03
N SER A 416 -4.38 -22.46 3.42
CA SER A 416 -5.27 -21.33 3.10
C SER A 416 -5.93 -20.71 4.34
N ILE A 417 -5.79 -21.34 5.51
CA ILE A 417 -6.34 -20.80 6.77
C ILE A 417 -5.33 -19.81 7.33
N VAL A 418 -5.65 -18.53 7.26
CA VAL A 418 -4.82 -17.47 7.82
C VAL A 418 -4.79 -17.54 9.35
N ARG A 419 -5.98 -17.60 9.96
CA ARG A 419 -6.13 -17.51 11.40
C ARG A 419 -7.39 -18.23 11.84
N ILE A 420 -7.29 -18.99 12.93
CA ILE A 420 -8.44 -19.53 13.63
C ILE A 420 -8.50 -18.89 15.00
N VAL A 421 -9.66 -18.36 15.35
CA VAL A 421 -9.94 -17.83 16.69
C VAL A 421 -11.18 -18.54 17.21
N ALA A 422 -11.16 -18.95 18.48
CA ALA A 422 -12.33 -19.46 19.20
C ALA A 422 -12.76 -18.44 20.25
N PRO A 423 -13.44 -17.32 19.89
CA PRO A 423 -13.60 -16.18 20.78
C PRO A 423 -14.41 -16.47 22.05
N ASN A 424 -15.24 -17.52 22.00
CA ASN A 424 -16.07 -17.95 23.12
C ASN A 424 -15.26 -18.69 24.19
N ASP A 425 -14.22 -19.42 23.77
CA ASP A 425 -13.38 -20.25 24.66
C ASP A 425 -12.19 -19.45 25.25
N LEU A 426 -11.92 -18.25 24.71
CA LEU A 426 -10.80 -17.41 25.15
C LEU A 426 -11.11 -16.66 26.44
N SER A 427 -10.19 -16.78 27.41
CA SER A 427 -10.13 -15.88 28.57
C SER A 427 -9.83 -14.43 28.15
N ALA A 428 -10.02 -13.48 29.06
CA ALA A 428 -9.69 -12.07 28.79
C ALA A 428 -8.23 -11.87 28.35
N GLY A 429 -7.30 -12.63 28.95
CA GLY A 429 -5.89 -12.63 28.55
C GLY A 429 -5.67 -13.21 27.15
N GLY A 430 -6.38 -14.30 26.81
CA GLY A 430 -6.36 -14.87 25.45
C GLY A 430 -6.88 -13.89 24.40
N LYS A 431 -7.97 -13.17 24.70
CA LYS A 431 -8.52 -12.12 23.82
C LYS A 431 -7.53 -10.97 23.62
N ALA A 432 -6.85 -10.54 24.67
CA ALA A 432 -5.79 -9.52 24.59
C ALA A 432 -4.60 -9.99 23.74
N GLY A 433 -4.22 -11.27 23.83
CA GLY A 433 -3.18 -11.86 22.98
C GLY A 433 -3.56 -11.83 21.49
N VAL A 434 -4.77 -12.28 21.14
CA VAL A 434 -5.28 -12.22 19.77
C VAL A 434 -5.36 -10.78 19.26
N TYR A 435 -5.83 -9.87 20.10
CA TYR A 435 -5.89 -8.45 19.79
C TYR A 435 -4.53 -7.88 19.38
N LEU A 436 -3.50 -8.12 20.20
CA LEU A 436 -2.15 -7.63 19.94
C LEU A 436 -1.58 -8.24 18.67
N ASP A 437 -1.79 -9.55 18.47
CA ASP A 437 -1.30 -10.27 17.30
C ASP A 437 -1.94 -9.74 16.00
N ARG A 438 -3.26 -9.50 15.98
CA ARG A 438 -3.94 -8.88 14.83
C ARG A 438 -3.46 -7.46 14.56
N TRP A 439 -3.17 -6.68 15.60
CA TRP A 439 -2.66 -5.32 15.44
C TRP A 439 -1.24 -5.31 14.86
N ILE A 440 -0.37 -6.20 15.34
CA ILE A 440 0.98 -6.37 14.80
C ILE A 440 0.92 -6.83 13.34
N GLU A 441 0.08 -7.84 13.04
CA GLU A 441 -0.16 -8.30 11.66
C GLU A 441 -0.60 -7.14 10.77
N TYR A 442 -1.57 -6.33 11.21
CA TYR A 442 -2.06 -5.19 10.45
C TYR A 442 -0.95 -4.18 10.11
N VAL A 443 -0.02 -3.90 11.03
CA VAL A 443 1.05 -2.91 10.78
C VAL A 443 2.20 -3.49 9.96
N THR A 444 2.48 -4.80 10.08
CA THR A 444 3.71 -5.42 9.55
C THR A 444 3.51 -6.31 8.33
N ALA A 445 2.29 -6.81 8.11
CA ALA A 445 1.99 -7.70 6.99
C ALA A 445 1.69 -6.92 5.70
N GLU A 446 1.73 -7.65 4.59
CA GLU A 446 1.30 -7.19 3.27
C GLU A 446 -0.24 -7.23 3.14
N PRO A 447 -0.83 -6.38 2.28
CA PRO A 447 -2.26 -6.41 2.02
C PRO A 447 -2.65 -7.68 1.25
N ARG A 448 -3.85 -8.19 1.52
CA ARG A 448 -4.46 -9.37 0.90
C ARG A 448 -5.87 -9.06 0.42
N ALA A 449 -6.44 -9.96 -0.38
CA ALA A 449 -7.82 -9.88 -0.88
C ALA A 449 -8.20 -8.47 -1.40
N GLU A 450 -7.49 -7.97 -2.42
CA GLU A 450 -7.74 -6.64 -3.02
C GLU A 450 -7.62 -5.46 -2.03
N ASN A 451 -6.75 -5.57 -1.02
CA ASN A 451 -6.58 -4.62 0.10
C ASN A 451 -7.76 -4.58 1.09
N THR A 452 -8.58 -5.62 1.14
CA THR A 452 -9.67 -5.72 2.12
C THR A 452 -9.25 -6.43 3.42
N GLU A 453 -8.18 -7.23 3.37
CA GLU A 453 -7.64 -7.98 4.50
C GLU A 453 -6.09 -7.88 4.53
N GLY A 454 -5.46 -8.42 5.58
CA GLY A 454 -3.99 -8.34 5.76
C GLY A 454 -3.51 -7.01 6.35
N GLY A 455 -2.27 -6.64 6.04
CA GLY A 455 -1.60 -5.48 6.64
C GLY A 455 -1.36 -4.30 5.69
N VAL A 456 -0.89 -3.19 6.25
CA VAL A 456 -0.66 -1.90 5.57
C VAL A 456 0.82 -1.53 5.46
N TYR A 457 1.72 -2.48 5.73
CA TYR A 457 3.17 -2.22 5.79
C TYR A 457 3.73 -1.53 4.54
N PRO A 458 3.46 -2.00 3.30
CA PRO A 458 4.03 -1.37 2.11
C PRO A 458 3.60 0.09 1.91
N VAL A 459 2.37 0.42 2.32
CA VAL A 459 1.82 1.78 2.21
C VAL A 459 2.49 2.69 3.23
N ILE A 460 2.60 2.26 4.49
CA ILE A 460 3.28 3.03 5.54
C ILE A 460 4.74 3.27 5.14
N PHE A 461 5.45 2.21 4.77
CA PHE A 461 6.86 2.30 4.37
C PHE A 461 7.02 3.20 3.14
N GLY A 462 6.21 2.98 2.09
CA GLY A 462 6.25 3.76 0.86
C GLY A 462 6.00 5.25 1.12
N THR A 463 4.98 5.61 1.89
CA THR A 463 4.67 7.01 2.24
C THR A 463 5.79 7.64 3.06
N VAL A 464 6.28 6.96 4.10
CA VAL A 464 7.36 7.50 4.96
C VAL A 464 8.66 7.65 4.17
N PHE A 465 9.07 6.62 3.44
CA PHE A 465 10.29 6.65 2.64
C PHE A 465 10.24 7.74 1.56
N LEU A 466 9.14 7.83 0.80
CA LEU A 466 8.96 8.85 -0.21
C LEU A 466 8.96 10.26 0.38
N THR A 467 8.28 10.46 1.52
CA THR A 467 8.24 11.76 2.20
C THR A 467 9.63 12.17 2.70
N LEU A 468 10.39 11.23 3.29
CA LEU A 468 11.74 11.49 3.77
C LEU A 468 12.69 11.78 2.60
N LEU A 469 12.62 11.00 1.52
CA LEU A 469 13.43 11.21 0.32
C LEU A 469 13.14 12.56 -0.33
N LEU A 470 11.86 12.88 -0.51
CA LEU A 470 11.43 14.18 -1.05
C LEU A 470 11.93 15.31 -0.17
N THR A 471 11.77 15.20 1.15
CA THR A 471 12.25 16.19 2.12
C THR A 471 13.76 16.37 2.03
N ALA A 472 14.52 15.27 1.98
CA ALA A 472 15.98 15.28 1.89
C ALA A 472 16.51 15.95 0.62
N ILE A 473 15.77 15.91 -0.49
CA ILE A 473 16.15 16.55 -1.75
C ILE A 473 15.63 18.00 -1.82
N VAL A 474 14.34 18.20 -1.53
CA VAL A 474 13.65 19.48 -1.71
C VAL A 474 14.08 20.51 -0.68
N VAL A 475 14.30 20.12 0.59
CA VAL A 475 14.66 21.08 1.64
C VAL A 475 16.02 21.73 1.37
N PRO A 476 17.12 20.99 1.12
CA PRO A 476 18.41 21.62 0.84
C PRO A 476 18.35 22.50 -0.42
N LEU A 477 17.73 22.01 -1.49
CA LEU A 477 17.59 22.79 -2.73
C LEU A 477 16.77 24.07 -2.51
N GLY A 478 15.67 23.98 -1.76
CA GLY A 478 14.81 25.11 -1.41
C GLY A 478 15.52 26.13 -0.55
N VAL A 479 16.30 25.68 0.45
CA VAL A 479 17.12 26.56 1.32
C VAL A 479 18.21 27.26 0.50
N ILE A 480 18.93 26.53 -0.35
CA ILE A 480 19.97 27.12 -1.23
C ILE A 480 19.34 28.15 -2.17
N ALA A 481 18.21 27.82 -2.80
CA ALA A 481 17.50 28.74 -3.69
C ALA A 481 17.04 29.99 -2.95
N ALA A 482 16.51 29.85 -1.72
CA ALA A 482 16.09 30.96 -0.88
C ALA A 482 17.27 31.88 -0.51
N ILE A 483 18.40 31.31 -0.09
CA ILE A 483 19.63 32.06 0.21
C ILE A 483 20.13 32.78 -1.05
N TYR A 484 20.17 32.12 -2.20
CA TYR A 484 20.62 32.72 -3.45
C TYR A 484 19.75 33.90 -3.88
N ILE A 485 18.42 33.73 -3.88
CA ILE A 485 17.46 34.78 -4.26
C ILE A 485 17.54 35.98 -3.30
N ARG A 486 17.87 35.74 -2.03
CA ARG A 486 17.92 36.78 -1.01
C ARG A 486 19.25 37.53 -0.97
N GLU A 487 20.37 36.83 -1.02
CA GLU A 487 21.69 37.41 -0.76
C GLU A 487 22.51 37.69 -2.02
N TYR A 488 22.38 36.87 -3.07
CA TYR A 488 23.26 36.94 -4.24
C TYR A 488 22.57 37.47 -5.50
N ALA A 489 21.26 37.30 -5.61
CA ALA A 489 20.54 37.68 -6.81
C ALA A 489 20.31 39.20 -6.89
N ARG A 490 20.77 39.80 -8.01
CA ARG A 490 20.49 41.21 -8.29
C ARG A 490 19.02 41.40 -8.62
N GLN A 491 18.41 42.43 -8.04
CA GLN A 491 17.01 42.79 -8.29
C GLN A 491 16.79 43.06 -9.79
N GLY A 492 15.73 42.45 -10.35
CA GLY A 492 15.40 42.56 -11.77
C GLY A 492 14.14 41.77 -12.12
N ILE A 493 13.74 41.82 -13.40
CA ILE A 493 12.48 41.22 -13.90
C ILE A 493 12.43 39.71 -13.62
N VAL A 494 13.55 39.00 -13.80
CA VAL A 494 13.64 37.55 -13.56
C VAL A 494 13.32 37.19 -12.11
N ILE A 495 13.90 37.89 -11.13
CA ILE A 495 13.65 37.65 -9.70
C ILE A 495 12.20 38.00 -9.33
N SER A 496 11.64 39.04 -9.94
CA SER A 496 10.23 39.40 -9.74
C SER A 496 9.29 38.29 -10.21
N ILE A 497 9.53 37.74 -11.42
CA ILE A 497 8.75 36.63 -11.97
C ILE A 497 8.87 35.39 -11.08
N ILE A 498 10.08 35.02 -10.66
CA ILE A 498 10.30 33.86 -9.79
C ILE A 498 9.54 34.03 -8.47
N ARG A 499 9.58 35.21 -7.85
CA ARG A 499 8.87 35.47 -6.59
C ARG A 499 7.35 35.40 -6.75
N ILE A 500 6.81 35.92 -7.86
CA ILE A 500 5.40 35.78 -8.20
C ILE A 500 5.03 34.30 -8.39
N ALA A 501 5.85 33.54 -9.12
CA ALA A 501 5.63 32.11 -9.35
C ALA A 501 5.63 31.31 -8.03
N ILE A 502 6.58 31.56 -7.13
CA ILE A 502 6.64 30.90 -5.80
C ILE A 502 5.40 31.25 -4.97
N ASN A 503 5.01 32.53 -4.92
CA ASN A 503 3.82 32.95 -4.17
C ASN A 503 2.53 32.35 -4.74
N ASN A 504 2.42 32.28 -6.07
CA ASN A 504 1.30 31.61 -6.73
C ASN A 504 1.29 30.11 -6.41
N LEU A 505 2.45 29.45 -6.49
CA LEU A 505 2.58 28.02 -6.20
C LEU A 505 2.21 27.70 -4.74
N ALA A 506 2.61 28.54 -3.79
CA ALA A 506 2.24 28.41 -2.39
C ALA A 506 0.74 28.67 -2.13
N GLY A 507 0.06 29.41 -3.01
CA GLY A 507 -1.35 29.75 -2.89
C GLY A 507 -2.32 28.79 -3.57
N VAL A 508 -1.84 27.85 -4.40
CA VAL A 508 -2.70 26.86 -5.05
C VAL A 508 -3.13 25.79 -4.03
N PRO A 509 -4.43 25.48 -3.91
CA PRO A 509 -4.92 24.41 -3.05
C PRO A 509 -4.31 23.06 -3.44
N SER A 510 -3.91 22.25 -2.45
CA SER A 510 -3.26 20.95 -2.68
C SER A 510 -4.08 19.98 -3.54
N ILE A 511 -5.41 20.07 -3.48
CA ILE A 511 -6.31 19.25 -4.33
C ILE A 511 -6.11 19.51 -5.83
N VAL A 512 -5.76 20.74 -6.21
CA VAL A 512 -5.50 21.10 -7.61
C VAL A 512 -4.24 20.39 -8.09
N TYR A 513 -3.17 20.40 -7.30
CA TYR A 513 -1.96 19.63 -7.62
C TYR A 513 -2.22 18.13 -7.74
N GLY A 514 -3.06 17.57 -6.85
CA GLY A 514 -3.42 16.15 -6.89
C GLY A 514 -4.17 15.75 -8.17
N VAL A 515 -5.18 16.54 -8.57
CA VAL A 515 -5.99 16.27 -9.77
C VAL A 515 -5.18 16.41 -11.06
N PHE A 516 -4.35 17.47 -11.18
CA PHE A 516 -3.48 17.62 -12.35
C PHE A 516 -2.36 16.58 -12.39
N GLY A 517 -1.84 16.13 -11.25
CA GLY A 517 -0.80 15.09 -11.20
C GLY A 517 -1.28 13.67 -11.51
N LEU A 518 -2.58 13.37 -11.37
CA LEU A 518 -3.20 12.09 -11.75
C LEU A 518 -3.68 12.05 -13.21
N GLY A 519 -3.88 13.21 -13.83
CA GLY A 519 -4.40 13.34 -15.20
C GLY A 519 -3.34 13.25 -16.31
N PHE A 520 -2.06 13.16 -15.96
CA PHE A 520 -0.90 13.00 -16.85
C PHE A 520 -0.02 11.87 -16.30
#